data_AF-A0A6I3KUD7-F1
#
_entry.id   AF-A0A6I3KUD7-F1
#
_cell.length_a   1.000
_cell.length_b   1.000
_cell.length_c   1.000
_cell.angle_alpha   90.00
_cell.angle_beta   90.00
_cell.angle_gamma   90.00
#
_symmetry.space_group_name_H-M   'P 1'
#
loop_
_entity.id
_entity.type
_entity.pdbx_description
1 polymer ?
#
loop_
_entity_poly.entity_id
_entity_poly.type
_entity_poly.pdbx_seq_one_letter_code
_entity_poly.pdbx_strand_id
1 'polypeptide(L)'
;MRIRTGLEERSALRVTVDFTDAAHRSLGVGWSVDAAVRKRFESARIFLVALGSRPCRTYLGLVDWQDRTSIQLPEALPAGAYAIDIDAYGSASWGDGRLDARGRSAAFTVESTVVGESAGGGDD
;
A
#
# COMPACT_ATOMS: atom_id res chain seq x y z
N MET A 1 1.55 23.08 21.04
CA MET A 1 1.59 21.60 21.06
C MET A 1 0.42 21.10 20.22
N ARG A 2 0.67 20.71 18.96
CA ARG A 2 -0.40 20.31 18.03
C ARG A 2 -0.81 18.87 18.34
N ILE A 3 -2.04 18.72 18.82
CA ILE A 3 -2.72 17.46 19.06
C ILE A 3 -2.80 16.71 17.72
N ARG A 4 -1.94 15.69 17.54
CA ARG A 4 -2.02 14.71 16.42
C ARG A 4 -3.02 13.59 16.77
N THR A 5 -4.17 13.93 17.31
CA THR A 5 -5.18 12.98 17.83
C THR A 5 -6.32 12.84 16.83
N GLY A 6 -5.98 12.52 15.59
CA GLY A 6 -6.97 12.21 14.55
C GLY A 6 -6.58 11.05 13.65
N LEU A 7 -5.34 10.56 13.77
CA LEU A 7 -4.82 9.46 12.93
C LEU A 7 -4.84 8.11 13.64
N GLU A 8 -4.81 8.08 14.98
CA GLU A 8 -4.73 6.82 15.74
C GLU A 8 -6.10 6.18 16.01
N GLU A 9 -7.19 6.97 16.12
CA GLU A 9 -8.54 6.44 16.42
C GLU A 9 -9.27 5.82 15.21
N ARG A 10 -8.67 5.83 14.02
CA ARG A 10 -9.29 5.32 12.77
C ARG A 10 -8.54 4.16 12.12
N SER A 11 -7.44 3.72 12.73
CA SER A 11 -6.63 2.60 12.25
C SER A 11 -7.25 1.26 12.66
N ALA A 12 -8.41 0.93 12.07
CA ALA A 12 -9.14 -0.31 12.35
C ALA A 12 -8.71 -1.49 11.45
N LEU A 13 -7.90 -1.23 10.42
CA LEU A 13 -7.43 -2.25 9.50
C LEU A 13 -5.99 -2.63 9.79
N ARG A 14 -5.76 -3.94 10.00
CA ARG A 14 -4.44 -4.54 9.93
C ARG A 14 -4.12 -4.83 8.47
N VAL A 15 -3.06 -4.22 7.95
CA VAL A 15 -2.63 -4.35 6.55
C VAL A 15 -1.35 -5.18 6.48
N THR A 16 -1.35 -6.19 5.62
CA THR A 16 -0.21 -7.07 5.35
C THR A 16 0.23 -6.91 3.90
N VAL A 17 1.54 -6.96 3.67
CA VAL A 17 2.15 -6.84 2.35
C VAL A 17 3.21 -7.94 2.23
N ASP A 18 3.24 -8.60 1.08
CA ASP A 18 4.20 -9.64 0.74
C ASP A 18 4.60 -9.50 -0.74
N PHE A 19 5.87 -9.76 -1.07
CA PHE A 19 6.32 -9.77 -2.46
C PHE A 19 6.04 -11.13 -3.08
N THR A 20 5.20 -11.16 -4.11
CA THR A 20 4.76 -12.41 -4.75
C THR A 20 5.63 -12.83 -5.93
N ASP A 21 6.73 -12.11 -6.18
CA ASP A 21 7.63 -12.32 -7.30
C ASP A 21 9.08 -12.01 -6.89
N ALA A 22 10.02 -12.73 -7.49
CA ALA A 22 11.45 -12.64 -7.20
C ALA A 22 12.09 -11.31 -7.63
N ALA A 23 11.49 -10.59 -8.60
CA ALA A 23 11.94 -9.25 -8.96
C ALA A 23 11.39 -8.16 -8.02
N HIS A 24 10.59 -8.52 -7.00
CA HIS A 24 9.98 -7.60 -6.04
C HIS A 24 9.11 -6.52 -6.72
N ARG A 25 8.46 -6.86 -7.83
CA ARG A 25 7.59 -5.95 -8.60
C ARG A 25 6.10 -6.19 -8.37
N SER A 26 5.76 -7.40 -7.93
CA SER A 26 4.39 -7.79 -7.61
C SER A 26 4.19 -7.84 -6.09
N LEU A 27 3.20 -7.11 -5.59
CA LEU A 27 2.86 -7.06 -4.17
C LEU A 27 1.50 -7.73 -3.93
N GLY A 28 1.49 -8.77 -3.11
CA GLY A 28 0.30 -9.27 -2.45
C GLY A 28 -0.05 -8.33 -1.30
N VAL A 29 -1.25 -7.75 -1.35
CA VAL A 29 -1.76 -6.82 -0.34
C VAL A 29 -3.01 -7.43 0.27
N GLY A 30 -3.04 -7.55 1.60
CA GLY A 30 -4.19 -8.03 2.37
C GLY A 30 -4.56 -7.05 3.48
N TRP A 31 -5.84 -7.01 3.82
CA TRP A 31 -6.35 -6.22 4.94
C TRP A 31 -7.40 -6.98 5.73
N SER A 32 -7.41 -6.78 7.03
CA SER A 32 -8.39 -7.40 7.92
C SER A 32 -8.80 -6.43 9.01
N VAL A 33 -10.05 -6.52 9.43
CA VAL A 33 -10.53 -5.89 10.66
C VAL A 33 -10.22 -6.77 11.86
N ASP A 34 -10.13 -6.17 13.03
CA ASP A 34 -10.20 -6.95 14.26
C ASP A 34 -11.51 -7.76 14.30
N ALA A 35 -11.44 -9.03 14.71
CA ALA A 35 -12.57 -9.95 14.68
C ALA A 35 -13.75 -9.49 15.55
N ALA A 36 -13.52 -8.62 16.54
CA ALA A 36 -14.59 -8.00 17.33
C ALA A 36 -15.47 -7.05 16.50
N VAL A 37 -14.92 -6.49 15.41
CA VAL A 37 -15.61 -5.58 14.50
C VAL A 37 -16.27 -6.42 13.40
N ARG A 38 -17.54 -6.82 13.60
CA ARG A 38 -18.37 -7.50 12.58
C ARG A 38 -18.77 -6.57 11.42
N LYS A 39 -17.82 -5.81 10.87
CA LYS A 39 -18.03 -4.88 9.76
C LYS A 39 -17.34 -5.43 8.53
N ARG A 40 -18.11 -5.62 7.46
CA ARG A 40 -17.60 -5.95 6.13
C ARG A 40 -17.50 -4.65 5.32
N PHE A 41 -16.36 -4.45 4.67
CA PHE A 41 -16.20 -3.36 3.70
C PHE A 41 -16.53 -3.87 2.31
N GLU A 42 -17.17 -3.02 1.52
CA GLU A 42 -17.55 -3.34 0.15
C GLU A 42 -16.46 -2.90 -0.82
N SER A 43 -15.73 -1.83 -0.50
CA SER A 43 -14.73 -1.26 -1.39
C SER A 43 -13.50 -0.82 -0.61
N ALA A 44 -12.31 -1.00 -1.19
CA ALA A 44 -11.03 -0.58 -0.63
C ALA A 44 -10.17 0.12 -1.68
N ARG A 45 -9.79 1.38 -1.42
CA ARG A 45 -8.81 2.13 -2.22
C ARG A 45 -7.43 1.89 -1.67
N ILE A 46 -6.50 1.58 -2.57
CA ILE A 46 -5.13 1.21 -2.21
C ILE A 46 -4.18 2.28 -2.71
N PHE A 47 -3.24 2.64 -1.85
CA PHE A 47 -2.28 3.68 -2.12
C PHE A 47 -0.88 3.26 -1.71
N LEU A 48 0.11 3.61 -2.52
CA LEU A 48 1.51 3.53 -2.18
C LEU A 48 1.95 4.84 -1.52
N VAL A 49 2.67 4.73 -0.40
CA VAL A 49 3.15 5.90 0.35
C VAL A 49 4.66 5.87 0.41
N ALA A 50 5.32 6.87 -0.18
CA ALA A 50 6.75 7.07 0.03
C ALA A 50 6.99 7.58 1.46
N LEU A 51 7.95 6.98 2.17
CA LEU A 51 8.27 7.34 3.57
C LEU A 51 9.47 8.28 3.71
N GLY A 52 10.03 8.75 2.59
CA GLY A 52 11.13 9.70 2.56
C GLY A 52 10.74 11.14 2.94
N SER A 53 11.67 12.08 2.75
CA SER A 53 11.54 13.49 3.18
C SER A 53 10.35 14.24 2.58
N ARG A 54 9.75 13.73 1.49
CA ARG A 54 8.52 14.23 0.89
C ARG A 54 7.54 13.07 0.74
N PRO A 55 6.70 12.79 1.76
CA PRO A 55 5.76 11.69 1.68
C PRO A 55 4.70 12.00 0.62
N CYS A 56 4.69 11.18 -0.42
CA CYS A 56 3.71 11.22 -1.50
C CYS A 56 2.84 9.97 -1.43
N ARG A 57 1.53 10.14 -1.62
CA ARG A 57 0.55 9.07 -1.65
C ARG A 57 0.06 8.88 -3.08
N THR A 58 0.43 7.78 -3.71
CA THR A 58 0.08 7.44 -5.09
C THR A 58 -1.07 6.44 -5.09
N TYR A 59 -2.15 6.73 -5.81
CA TYR A 59 -3.26 5.79 -5.96
C TYR A 59 -2.87 4.61 -6.84
N LEU A 60 -3.11 3.39 -6.37
CA LEU A 60 -2.78 2.16 -7.08
C LEU A 60 -4.02 1.44 -7.64
N GLY A 61 -5.18 1.59 -6.98
CA GLY A 61 -6.39 0.95 -7.45
C GLY A 61 -7.51 0.87 -6.42
N LEU A 62 -8.63 0.33 -6.87
CA LEU A 62 -9.83 0.04 -6.10
C LEU A 62 -10.09 -1.46 -6.17
N VAL A 63 -10.48 -2.03 -5.04
CA VAL A 63 -10.87 -3.44 -4.94
C VAL A 63 -12.23 -3.51 -4.29
N ASP A 64 -13.16 -4.20 -4.95
CA ASP A 64 -14.52 -4.40 -4.45
C ASP A 64 -14.72 -5.84 -3.95
N TRP A 65 -15.43 -5.97 -2.84
CA TRP A 65 -15.90 -7.20 -2.20
C TRP A 65 -14.83 -8.22 -1.80
N GLN A 66 -13.56 -7.84 -1.85
CA GLN A 66 -12.40 -8.66 -1.45
C GLN A 66 -11.64 -8.01 -0.30
N ASP A 67 -10.93 -8.84 0.46
CA ASP A 67 -10.01 -8.42 1.54
C ASP A 67 -8.53 -8.50 1.15
N ARG A 68 -8.25 -8.87 -0.11
CA ARG A 68 -6.90 -9.01 -0.65
C ARG A 68 -6.85 -8.72 -2.15
N THR A 69 -5.67 -8.35 -2.64
CA THR A 69 -5.37 -8.20 -4.06
C THR A 69 -3.88 -8.38 -4.36
N SER A 70 -3.53 -8.47 -5.63
CA SER A 70 -2.16 -8.36 -6.12
C SER A 70 -2.01 -7.07 -6.93
N ILE A 71 -0.92 -6.34 -6.69
CA ILE A 71 -0.64 -5.05 -7.33
C ILE A 71 0.72 -5.10 -8.00
N GLN A 72 0.77 -4.67 -9.26
CA GLN A 72 2.03 -4.36 -9.93
C GLN A 72 2.51 -2.97 -9.49
N LEU A 73 3.72 -2.92 -8.94
CA LEU A 73 4.36 -1.65 -8.64
C LEU A 73 4.69 -0.89 -9.94
N PRO A 74 4.49 0.44 -10.01
CA PRO A 74 4.95 1.27 -11.12
C PRO A 74 6.42 1.04 -11.50
N GLU A 75 6.74 1.01 -12.80
CA GLU A 75 8.10 0.80 -13.34
C GLU A 75 9.10 1.84 -12.87
N ALA A 76 8.73 3.13 -12.93
CA ALA A 76 9.60 4.23 -12.55
C ALA A 76 9.58 4.57 -11.04
N LEU A 77 9.40 3.57 -10.17
CA LEU A 77 9.48 3.79 -8.72
C LEU A 77 10.93 3.97 -8.28
N PRO A 78 11.31 5.12 -7.67
CA PRO A 78 12.65 5.29 -7.15
C PRO A 78 12.88 4.32 -5.98
N ALA A 79 14.12 3.88 -5.79
CA ALA A 79 14.47 3.12 -4.61
C ALA A 79 14.14 3.88 -3.32
N GLY A 80 13.70 3.15 -2.32
CA GLY A 80 13.43 3.72 -1.00
C GLY A 80 12.44 2.93 -0.17
N ALA A 81 12.09 3.51 0.97
CA ALA A 81 11.10 2.95 1.88
C ALA A 81 9.69 3.40 1.51
N TYR A 82 8.79 2.44 1.46
CA TYR A 82 7.38 2.61 1.13
C TYR A 82 6.48 1.90 2.14
N ALA A 83 5.21 2.26 2.16
CA ALA A 83 4.15 1.53 2.83
C ALA A 83 2.89 1.51 1.94
N ILE A 84 1.98 0.58 2.22
CA ILE A 84 0.64 0.58 1.63
C ILE A 84 -0.36 1.20 2.61
N ASP A 85 -1.11 2.18 2.14
CA ASP A 85 -2.29 2.71 2.80
C ASP A 85 -3.55 2.15 2.15
N ILE A 86 -4.51 1.75 2.99
CA ILE A 86 -5.82 1.30 2.55
C ILE A 86 -6.89 2.18 3.18
N ASP A 87 -7.78 2.68 2.32
CA ASP A 87 -9.00 3.37 2.71
C ASP A 87 -10.19 2.46 2.35
N ALA A 88 -10.94 1.99 3.35
CA ALA A 88 -12.07 1.09 3.16
C ALA A 88 -13.42 1.77 3.42
N TYR A 89 -14.43 1.32 2.68
CA TYR A 89 -15.76 1.90 2.59
C TYR A 89 -16.82 0.79 2.65
N GLY A 90 -17.88 1.01 3.41
CA GLY A 90 -19.11 0.22 3.35
C GLY A 90 -20.13 0.81 2.39
N SER A 91 -21.20 0.06 2.11
CA SER A 91 -22.25 0.41 1.13
C SER A 91 -22.78 1.84 1.26
N ALA A 92 -23.09 2.25 2.48
CA ALA A 92 -23.71 3.53 2.77
C ALA A 92 -22.72 4.71 2.75
N SER A 93 -21.44 4.49 2.43
CA SER A 93 -20.39 5.51 2.60
C SER A 93 -19.57 5.75 1.33
N TRP A 94 -19.72 4.92 0.30
CA TRP A 94 -19.11 5.17 -1.01
C TRP A 94 -19.67 6.43 -1.68
N GLY A 95 -21.00 6.61 -1.65
CA GLY A 95 -21.68 7.77 -2.25
C GLY A 95 -21.41 9.10 -1.56
N ASP A 96 -21.31 9.10 -0.23
CA ASP A 96 -20.99 10.28 0.58
C ASP A 96 -19.48 10.52 0.73
N GLY A 97 -18.64 9.63 0.18
CA GLY A 97 -17.17 9.70 0.27
C GLY A 97 -16.63 9.55 1.70
N ARG A 98 -17.46 9.07 2.64
CA ARG A 98 -17.10 8.94 4.05
C ARG A 98 -16.17 7.75 4.22
N LEU A 99 -14.97 8.01 4.70
CA LEU A 99 -14.03 6.94 5.05
C LEU A 99 -14.52 6.16 6.28
N ASP A 100 -14.77 4.86 6.12
CA ASP A 100 -15.21 4.01 7.23
C ASP A 100 -14.04 3.46 8.05
N ALA A 101 -12.96 3.06 7.38
CA ALA A 101 -11.76 2.56 8.05
C ALA A 101 -10.50 2.85 7.24
N ARG A 102 -9.38 2.95 7.95
CA ARG A 102 -8.06 3.07 7.34
C ARG A 102 -7.11 2.06 7.95
N GLY A 103 -6.12 1.65 7.17
CA GLY A 103 -4.97 0.87 7.65
C GLY A 103 -3.71 1.26 6.90
N ARG A 104 -2.57 1.02 7.55
CA ARG A 104 -1.24 1.18 6.97
C ARG A 104 -0.42 -0.07 7.24
N SER A 105 0.29 -0.56 6.22
CA SER A 105 1.20 -1.68 6.37
C SER A 105 2.47 -1.30 7.14
N ALA A 106 3.24 -2.29 7.56
CA ALA A 106 4.65 -2.06 7.87
C ALA A 106 5.38 -1.48 6.65
N ALA A 107 6.48 -0.78 6.91
CA ALA A 107 7.34 -0.27 5.84
C ALA A 107 8.07 -1.42 5.14
N PHE A 108 8.24 -1.30 3.83
CA PHE A 108 9.05 -2.19 3.01
C PHE A 108 9.95 -1.37 2.09
N THR A 109 11.02 -1.99 1.61
CA THR A 109 12.00 -1.32 0.74
C THR A 109 11.80 -1.78 -0.69
N VAL A 110 11.76 -0.83 -1.63
CA VAL A 110 11.88 -1.09 -3.06
C VAL A 110 13.32 -0.78 -3.45
N GLU A 111 13.99 -1.75 -4.08
CA GLU A 111 15.34 -1.60 -4.57
C GLU A 111 15.32 -1.01 -5.99
N SER A 112 16.34 -0.22 -6.33
CA SER A 112 16.54 0.22 -7.70
C SER A 112 16.94 -1.03 -8.48
N THR A 113 16.19 -1.39 -9.52
CA THR A 113 16.65 -2.36 -10.50
C THR A 113 17.79 -1.69 -11.29
N VAL A 114 19.00 -1.72 -10.74
CA VAL A 114 20.19 -1.49 -11.54
C VAL A 114 20.28 -2.72 -12.44
N VAL A 115 19.78 -2.61 -13.67
CA VAL A 115 20.22 -3.53 -14.73
C VAL A 115 21.75 -3.47 -14.67
N GLY A 116 22.36 -4.59 -14.29
CA GLY A 116 23.79 -4.73 -14.36
C GLY A 116 24.21 -4.53 -15.81
N GLU A 117 24.64 -3.33 -16.16
CA GLU A 117 25.63 -3.17 -17.21
C GLU A 117 26.89 -3.88 -16.71
N SER A 118 26.99 -5.16 -17.07
CA SER A 118 28.25 -5.88 -17.04
C SER A 118 29.20 -5.17 -18.01
N ALA A 119 30.00 -4.26 -17.46
CA ALA A 119 31.18 -3.75 -18.12
C ALA A 119 32.20 -4.89 -18.26
N GLY A 120 32.64 -5.12 -19.50
CA GLY A 120 33.76 -5.98 -19.88
C GLY A 120 33.73 -6.09 -21.41
N GLY A 121 34.45 -5.30 -22.21
CA GLY A 121 35.74 -4.71 -21.97
C GLY A 121 36.83 -5.62 -22.56
N GLY A 122 37.07 -5.46 -23.86
CA GLY A 122 38.29 -5.88 -24.58
C GLY A 122 38.45 -7.37 -24.87
N ASP A 123 38.54 -7.72 -26.16
CA ASP A 123 39.74 -8.39 -26.69
C ASP A 123 39.90 -8.06 -28.19
N ASP A 124 41.17 -7.97 -28.57
CA ASP A 124 41.87 -7.58 -29.82
C ASP A 124 41.14 -7.76 -31.18
#